data_AF-A0AAN7BIF0-F1
#
_entry.id   AF-A0AAN7BIF0-F1
#
_cell.length_a   1.000
_cell.length_b   1.000
_cell.length_c   1.000
_cell.angle_alpha   90.00
_cell.angle_beta   90.00
_cell.angle_gamma   90.00
#
_symmetry.space_group_name_H-M   'P 1'
#
loop_
_entity.id
_entity.type
_entity.pdbx_description
1 polymer ?
#
loop_
_entity_poly.entity_id
_entity_poly.type
_entity_poly.pdbx_seq_one_letter_code
_entity_poly.pdbx_strand_id
1 'polypeptide(L)'
;MTSSLFKLSTKALVLLGMLALGVPANPVGFDTRSPAANVTVNNAGVQCGNAVCPKGYVCCNPTCNMCTKPDMACTQQVCDVEQQPKPKPITPPIRDAKPKADKCGRLFCSFGQQCCNDSCEICTPPGVGCIKKLCLPSELPALGVKCGKGRCATNQVCCNDSCGICTAPGDSCITLFCESSE
;
A
#
# COMPACT_ATOMS: atom_id res chain seq x y z
N MET A 1 -73.02 15.59 0.99
CA MET A 1 -73.33 14.15 1.08
C MET A 1 -72.48 13.56 2.21
N THR A 2 -73.19 13.09 3.25
CA THR A 2 -72.82 12.12 4.30
C THR A 2 -71.55 12.27 5.16
N SER A 3 -71.81 12.57 6.43
CA SER A 3 -71.05 12.26 7.65
C SER A 3 -70.93 10.74 7.93
N SER A 4 -69.87 10.29 8.60
CA SER A 4 -69.85 9.19 9.61
C SER A 4 -68.41 8.84 10.01
N LEU A 5 -67.97 9.02 11.26
CA LEU A 5 -68.22 8.21 12.48
C LEU A 5 -67.23 7.05 12.66
N PHE A 6 -66.39 7.21 13.69
CA PHE A 6 -65.91 6.22 14.68
C PHE A 6 -66.00 4.72 14.34
N LYS A 7 -64.86 4.01 14.48
CA LYS A 7 -64.80 2.75 15.24
C LYS A 7 -63.48 2.60 15.97
N LEU A 8 -63.51 2.89 17.28
CA LEU A 8 -62.72 2.19 18.29
C LEU A 8 -63.46 0.85 18.56
N SER A 9 -62.77 -0.29 18.53
CA SER A 9 -63.26 -1.51 19.20
C SER A 9 -62.09 -2.44 19.51
N THR A 10 -61.58 -2.42 20.75
CA THR A 10 -61.87 -3.37 21.85
C THR A 10 -61.65 -4.86 21.53
N LYS A 11 -60.69 -5.43 22.29
CA LYS A 11 -60.70 -6.76 22.93
C LYS A 11 -60.57 -7.99 22.01
N ALA A 12 -59.41 -8.62 22.09
CA ALA A 12 -59.33 -10.07 22.24
C ALA A 12 -58.12 -10.42 23.11
N LEU A 13 -58.42 -10.76 24.36
CA LEU A 13 -57.51 -11.27 25.38
C LEU A 13 -57.93 -12.71 25.63
N VAL A 14 -57.19 -13.71 25.13
CA VAL A 14 -57.28 -15.14 25.48
C VAL A 14 -55.91 -15.74 25.12
N LEU A 15 -54.92 -15.81 26.04
CA LEU A 15 -54.64 -16.86 27.03
C LEU A 15 -54.68 -18.31 26.51
N LEU A 16 -53.59 -19.03 26.81
CA LEU A 16 -53.40 -20.49 26.96
C LEU A 16 -52.63 -21.27 25.88
N GLY A 17 -51.50 -21.83 26.34
CA GLY A 17 -51.02 -23.17 25.99
C GLY A 17 -50.02 -23.18 24.82
N MET A 18 -48.90 -23.90 24.87
CA MET A 18 -48.58 -25.10 25.63
C MET A 18 -47.07 -25.34 25.68
N LEU A 19 -46.65 -26.15 26.68
CA LEU A 19 -45.35 -26.79 26.78
C LEU A 19 -44.96 -27.54 25.49
N ALA A 20 -43.68 -27.47 25.11
CA ALA A 20 -43.00 -28.60 24.48
C ALA A 20 -41.47 -28.53 24.69
N LEU A 21 -41.00 -29.43 25.56
CA LEU A 21 -39.85 -30.32 25.40
C LEU A 21 -38.46 -29.70 25.15
N GLY A 22 -37.61 -29.89 26.16
CA GLY A 22 -36.19 -29.64 26.10
C GLY A 22 -35.46 -30.49 25.04
N VAL A 23 -34.46 -29.86 24.44
CA VAL A 23 -33.39 -30.51 23.72
C VAL A 23 -32.12 -30.28 24.55
N PRO A 24 -31.42 -31.33 25.03
CA PRO A 24 -30.10 -31.13 25.60
C PRO A 24 -29.13 -30.78 24.47
N ALA A 25 -28.79 -29.51 24.34
CA ALA A 25 -27.65 -29.10 23.53
C ALA A 25 -26.39 -29.60 24.25
N ASN A 26 -25.76 -30.62 23.67
CA ASN A 26 -24.42 -31.06 24.04
C ASN A 26 -23.47 -29.85 24.06
N PRO A 27 -22.73 -29.58 25.16
CA PRO A 27 -21.59 -28.70 25.06
C PRO A 27 -20.55 -29.42 24.22
N VAL A 28 -20.41 -29.00 22.96
CA VAL A 28 -19.17 -29.28 22.21
C VAL A 28 -18.09 -28.53 22.99
N GLY A 29 -17.30 -29.29 23.75
CA GLY A 29 -16.09 -28.80 24.38
C GLY A 29 -15.20 -28.24 23.29
N PHE A 30 -15.20 -26.92 23.14
CA PHE A 30 -14.06 -26.25 22.54
C PHE A 30 -12.92 -26.42 23.53
N ASP A 31 -11.95 -27.24 23.15
CA ASP A 31 -10.64 -27.30 23.77
C ASP A 31 -10.07 -25.88 23.85
N THR A 32 -10.25 -25.22 25.00
CA THR A 32 -9.36 -24.17 25.47
C THR A 32 -8.04 -24.82 25.86
N ARG A 33 -7.29 -25.24 24.85
CA ARG A 33 -5.83 -25.30 24.89
C ARG A 33 -5.29 -24.40 23.78
N SER A 34 -5.66 -23.12 23.84
CA SER A 34 -4.68 -22.10 23.48
C SER A 34 -3.74 -21.94 24.67
N PRO A 35 -2.41 -22.03 24.48
CA PRO A 35 -1.50 -21.60 25.52
C PRO A 35 -1.84 -20.15 25.87
N ALA A 36 -1.77 -19.83 27.15
CA ALA A 36 -1.90 -18.47 27.67
C ALA A 36 -0.87 -17.55 27.00
N ALA A 37 -1.20 -17.06 25.80
CA ALA A 37 -0.62 -15.85 25.28
C ALA A 37 -1.26 -14.75 26.11
N ASN A 38 -0.50 -14.33 27.11
CA ASN A 38 -0.72 -13.14 27.91
C ASN A 38 -1.24 -12.02 26.99
N VAL A 39 -2.56 -11.80 26.97
CA VAL A 39 -3.17 -10.69 26.24
C VAL A 39 -2.84 -9.45 27.06
N THR A 40 -1.60 -9.01 26.95
CA THR A 40 -1.29 -7.60 27.11
C THR A 40 -2.10 -6.90 26.05
N VAL A 41 -3.23 -6.30 26.47
CA VAL A 41 -3.98 -5.31 25.70
C VAL A 41 -3.06 -4.10 25.54
N ASN A 42 -2.05 -4.25 24.69
CA ASN A 42 -1.33 -3.13 24.14
C ASN A 42 -2.33 -2.44 23.21
N ASN A 43 -2.43 -1.12 23.34
CA ASN A 43 -3.22 -0.22 22.52
C ASN A 43 -2.77 -0.20 21.03
N ALA A 44 -2.15 -1.29 20.55
CA ALA A 44 -1.40 -1.44 19.33
C ALA A 44 -2.05 -2.53 18.45
N GLY A 45 -3.15 -2.18 17.77
CA GLY A 45 -3.68 -2.95 16.64
C GLY A 45 -4.17 -4.38 16.94
N VAL A 46 -4.65 -5.07 15.90
CA VAL A 46 -5.09 -6.48 15.97
C VAL A 46 -4.07 -7.35 15.25
N GLN A 47 -3.54 -8.39 15.88
CA GLN A 47 -2.58 -9.29 15.24
C GLN A 47 -3.23 -10.07 14.07
N CYS A 48 -2.55 -10.14 12.93
CA CYS A 48 -3.01 -10.83 11.73
C CYS A 48 -1.84 -11.53 11.03
N GLY A 49 -1.64 -12.82 11.33
CA GLY A 49 -0.44 -13.54 10.90
C GLY A 49 0.82 -12.93 11.54
N ASN A 50 1.75 -12.51 10.68
CA ASN A 50 2.99 -11.80 11.01
C ASN A 50 2.84 -10.26 10.99
N ALA A 51 1.67 -9.73 10.62
CA ALA A 51 1.40 -8.29 10.66
C ALA A 51 0.53 -7.91 11.86
N VAL A 52 0.49 -6.60 12.16
CA VAL A 52 -0.44 -6.00 13.13
C VAL A 52 -1.32 -5.00 12.38
N CYS A 53 -2.63 -5.23 12.40
CA CYS A 53 -3.61 -4.39 11.73
C CYS A 53 -3.73 -3.01 12.41
N PRO A 54 -3.92 -1.93 11.64
CA PRO A 54 -4.16 -0.61 12.19
C PRO A 54 -5.39 -0.57 13.10
N LYS A 55 -5.48 0.45 13.98
CA LYS A 55 -6.66 0.66 14.82
C LYS A 55 -7.92 0.81 13.95
N GLY A 56 -8.98 0.09 14.31
CA GLY A 56 -10.26 0.09 13.57
C GLY A 56 -10.30 -0.86 12.37
N TYR A 57 -9.26 -1.70 12.17
CA TYR A 57 -9.23 -2.77 11.18
C TYR A 57 -9.29 -4.13 11.87
N VAL A 58 -9.84 -5.12 11.18
CA VAL A 58 -9.90 -6.52 11.60
C VAL A 58 -8.97 -7.37 10.75
N CYS A 59 -8.44 -8.44 11.33
CA CYS A 59 -7.71 -9.44 10.55
C CYS A 59 -8.68 -10.14 9.61
N CYS A 60 -8.43 -10.03 8.31
CA CYS A 60 -9.27 -10.63 7.29
C CYS A 60 -8.68 -11.98 6.86
N ASN A 61 -7.39 -12.04 6.53
CA ASN A 61 -6.73 -13.29 6.17
C ASN A 61 -5.35 -13.41 6.84
N PRO A 62 -5.20 -14.27 7.87
CA PRO A 62 -3.96 -14.39 8.62
C PRO A 62 -2.84 -15.04 7.81
N THR A 63 -3.15 -15.93 6.85
CA THR A 63 -2.12 -16.55 5.99
C THR A 63 -1.49 -15.52 5.04
N CYS A 64 -2.25 -14.49 4.68
CA CYS A 64 -1.84 -13.42 3.79
C CYS A 64 -1.46 -12.12 4.51
N ASN A 65 -1.48 -12.08 5.85
CA ASN A 65 -1.27 -10.87 6.64
C ASN A 65 -2.22 -9.71 6.24
N MET A 66 -3.44 -10.03 5.81
CA MET A 66 -4.36 -9.06 5.20
C MET A 66 -5.36 -8.51 6.21
N CYS A 67 -5.35 -7.18 6.37
CA CYS A 67 -6.27 -6.45 7.23
C CYS A 67 -7.35 -5.76 6.41
N THR A 68 -8.59 -5.72 6.91
CA THR A 68 -9.69 -5.01 6.27
C THR A 68 -10.54 -4.23 7.28
N LYS A 69 -11.39 -3.32 6.80
CA LYS A 69 -12.36 -2.63 7.67
C LYS A 69 -13.46 -3.61 8.10
N PRO A 70 -14.11 -3.37 9.25
CA PRO A 70 -15.35 -4.07 9.58
C PRO A 70 -16.33 -4.04 8.41
N ASP A 71 -17.09 -5.13 8.24
CA ASP A 71 -18.15 -5.29 7.24
C ASP A 71 -17.72 -5.32 5.76
N MET A 72 -16.41 -5.35 5.48
CA MET A 72 -15.89 -5.54 4.13
C MET A 72 -15.69 -7.02 3.79
N ALA A 73 -16.07 -7.41 2.57
CA ALA A 73 -15.80 -8.74 2.05
C ALA A 73 -14.28 -8.99 1.94
N CYS A 74 -13.89 -10.22 2.21
CA CYS A 74 -12.50 -10.67 2.29
C CYS A 74 -12.37 -12.03 1.60
N THR A 75 -11.32 -12.22 0.81
CA THR A 75 -11.02 -13.51 0.18
C THR A 75 -10.07 -14.33 1.07
N GLN A 76 -10.53 -15.52 1.45
CA GLN A 76 -9.79 -16.46 2.29
C GLN A 76 -8.92 -17.40 1.44
N GLN A 77 -8.02 -16.84 0.63
CA GLN A 77 -7.01 -17.65 -0.06
C GLN A 77 -5.91 -18.11 0.90
N VAL A 78 -5.33 -19.28 0.65
CA VAL A 78 -4.07 -19.67 1.28
C VAL A 78 -2.95 -18.94 0.55
N CYS A 79 -2.22 -18.08 1.24
CA CYS A 79 -1.00 -17.51 0.70
C CYS A 79 0.16 -18.45 1.01
N ASP A 80 0.69 -19.12 -0.02
CA ASP A 80 1.96 -19.83 0.09
C ASP A 80 3.08 -18.82 0.28
N VAL A 81 3.49 -18.62 1.53
CA VAL A 81 4.63 -17.79 1.91
C VAL A 81 5.93 -18.27 1.24
N GLU A 82 5.94 -19.52 0.77
CA GLU A 82 7.08 -20.17 0.12
C GLU A 82 7.17 -19.92 -1.39
N GLN A 83 6.07 -19.52 -2.05
CA GLN A 83 6.06 -19.18 -3.49
C GLN A 83 6.03 -17.68 -3.76
N GLN A 84 5.92 -16.84 -2.73
CA GLN A 84 6.35 -15.46 -2.88
C GLN A 84 7.85 -15.50 -3.13
N PRO A 85 8.39 -14.94 -4.25
CA PRO A 85 9.82 -14.75 -4.36
C PRO A 85 10.22 -14.00 -3.08
N LYS A 86 11.04 -14.66 -2.23
CA LYS A 86 11.51 -14.09 -0.96
C LYS A 86 11.72 -12.61 -1.23
N PRO A 87 11.05 -11.68 -0.51
CA PRO A 87 11.37 -10.28 -0.64
C PRO A 87 12.88 -10.23 -0.50
N LYS A 88 13.56 -9.88 -1.59
CA LYS A 88 15.01 -9.69 -1.57
C LYS A 88 15.22 -8.85 -0.33
N PRO A 89 16.03 -9.29 0.66
CA PRO A 89 16.13 -8.60 1.93
C PRO A 89 16.11 -7.13 1.62
N ILE A 90 15.11 -6.43 2.15
CA ILE A 90 15.09 -4.98 2.05
C ILE A 90 16.25 -4.60 2.95
N THR A 91 17.47 -4.70 2.41
CA THR A 91 18.61 -4.01 2.94
C THR A 91 18.06 -2.60 3.01
N PRO A 92 17.88 -2.02 4.21
CA PRO A 92 17.50 -0.62 4.31
C PRO A 92 18.42 0.10 3.32
N PRO A 93 17.88 0.93 2.41
CA PRO A 93 18.65 1.47 1.29
C PRO A 93 19.97 1.92 1.89
N ILE A 94 21.04 1.24 1.48
CA ILE A 94 22.35 1.38 2.07
C ILE A 94 22.58 2.89 2.06
N ARG A 95 22.63 3.50 3.25
CA ARG A 95 22.76 4.96 3.40
C ARG A 95 24.09 5.48 2.81
N ASP A 96 24.90 4.56 2.31
CA ASP A 96 26.22 4.76 1.72
C ASP A 96 26.25 4.57 0.20
N ALA A 97 25.12 4.24 -0.45
CA ALA A 97 25.05 4.29 -1.90
C ALA A 97 24.96 5.77 -2.32
N LYS A 98 26.12 6.36 -2.62
CA LYS A 98 26.28 7.65 -3.30
C LYS A 98 25.11 7.81 -4.29
N PRO A 99 24.19 8.76 -4.07
CA PRO A 99 23.03 8.94 -4.94
C PRO A 99 23.55 9.31 -6.32
N LYS A 100 23.59 8.32 -7.21
CA LYS A 100 23.87 8.53 -8.61
C LYS A 100 22.56 9.03 -9.21
N ALA A 101 22.62 10.13 -9.93
CA ALA A 101 21.51 10.47 -10.81
C ALA A 101 21.37 9.31 -11.80
N ASP A 102 20.26 8.59 -11.74
CA ASP A 102 20.03 7.45 -12.64
C ASP A 102 19.74 8.01 -14.04
N LYS A 103 20.53 7.56 -15.02
CA LYS A 103 20.27 7.89 -16.43
C LYS A 103 18.95 7.23 -16.87
N CYS A 104 18.06 8.00 -17.47
CA CYS A 104 16.76 7.56 -17.96
C CYS A 104 16.52 8.08 -19.39
N GLY A 105 16.90 7.29 -20.39
CA GLY A 105 16.91 7.75 -21.78
C GLY A 105 17.92 8.88 -21.97
N ARG A 106 17.45 10.06 -22.41
CA ARG A 106 18.27 11.29 -22.56
C ARG A 106 18.22 12.20 -21.33
N LEU A 107 17.38 11.87 -20.35
CA LEU A 107 17.21 12.60 -19.08
C LEU A 107 18.00 11.90 -17.96
N PHE A 108 18.32 12.65 -16.90
CA PHE A 108 18.72 12.10 -15.60
C PHE A 108 17.61 12.29 -14.58
N CYS A 109 17.31 11.25 -13.82
CA CYS A 109 16.28 11.32 -12.78
C CYS A 109 16.75 12.19 -11.61
N SER A 110 15.77 12.85 -10.98
CA SER A 110 16.00 13.69 -9.81
C SER A 110 16.52 12.86 -8.64
N PHE A 111 17.11 13.53 -7.66
CA PHE A 111 17.54 12.88 -6.43
C PHE A 111 16.38 12.10 -5.78
N GLY A 112 16.64 10.84 -5.41
CA GLY A 112 15.63 9.98 -4.79
C GLY A 112 14.55 9.46 -5.75
N GLN A 113 14.71 9.65 -7.06
CA GLN A 113 13.92 8.99 -8.09
C GLN A 113 14.75 7.92 -8.80
N GLN A 114 14.06 6.93 -9.37
CA GLN A 114 14.64 5.88 -10.21
C GLN A 114 14.08 5.96 -11.63
N CYS A 115 14.84 5.51 -12.62
CA CYS A 115 14.33 5.39 -13.98
C CYS A 115 13.28 4.28 -14.04
N CYS A 116 12.04 4.66 -14.35
CA CYS A 116 10.95 3.72 -14.56
C CYS A 116 10.96 3.22 -16.02
N ASN A 117 10.99 4.14 -16.97
CA ASN A 117 10.95 3.81 -18.39
C ASN A 117 11.88 4.73 -19.17
N ASP A 118 12.99 4.16 -19.64
CA ASP A 118 14.03 4.85 -20.39
C ASP A 118 13.57 5.30 -21.78
N SER A 119 12.76 4.48 -22.47
CA SER A 119 12.20 4.83 -23.77
C SER A 119 11.25 6.02 -23.70
N CYS A 120 10.65 6.27 -22.53
CA CYS A 120 9.70 7.35 -22.30
C CYS A 120 10.26 8.46 -21.42
N GLU A 121 11.51 8.32 -20.94
CA GLU A 121 12.16 9.27 -20.03
C GLU A 121 11.35 9.52 -18.75
N ILE A 122 10.70 8.47 -18.23
CA ILE A 122 9.84 8.54 -17.03
C ILE A 122 10.64 8.14 -15.80
N CYS A 123 10.76 9.08 -14.86
CA CYS A 123 11.33 8.86 -13.54
C CYS A 123 10.21 8.72 -12.50
N THR A 124 10.36 7.81 -11.55
CA THR A 124 9.38 7.61 -10.46
C THR A 124 10.08 7.48 -9.11
N PRO A 125 9.37 7.74 -8.00
CA PRO A 125 9.89 7.39 -6.67
C PRO A 125 10.10 5.87 -6.51
N PRO A 126 10.98 5.44 -5.60
CA PRO A 126 11.15 4.04 -5.23
C PRO A 126 9.85 3.41 -4.71
N GLY A 127 9.64 2.13 -5.01
CA GLY A 127 8.48 1.37 -4.54
C GLY A 127 7.17 1.64 -5.28
N VAL A 128 7.14 2.57 -6.24
CA VAL A 128 5.98 2.80 -7.11
C VAL A 128 6.02 1.83 -8.29
N GLY A 129 4.87 1.20 -8.59
CA GLY A 129 4.72 0.31 -9.74
C GLY A 129 5.03 1.05 -11.05
N CYS A 130 5.78 0.39 -11.94
CA CYS A 130 6.23 0.98 -13.19
C CYS A 130 5.86 0.08 -14.37
N ILE A 131 5.29 0.68 -15.43
CA ILE A 131 5.01 0.00 -16.68
C ILE A 131 6.04 0.44 -17.73
N LYS A 132 6.78 -0.54 -18.26
CA LYS A 132 7.70 -0.32 -19.38
C LYS A 132 6.94 -0.48 -20.69
N LYS A 133 6.89 0.60 -21.46
CA LYS A 133 6.39 0.65 -22.84
C LYS A 133 7.43 1.35 -23.72
N LEU A 134 7.42 1.05 -25.01
CA LEU A 134 8.17 1.84 -25.97
C LEU A 134 7.38 3.14 -26.24
N CYS A 135 8.02 4.29 -26.12
CA CYS A 135 7.44 5.56 -26.51
C CYS A 135 8.00 6.01 -27.86
N LEU A 136 7.13 6.64 -28.65
CA LEU A 136 7.54 7.29 -29.88
C LEU A 136 8.28 8.60 -29.56
N PRO A 137 9.22 9.06 -30.41
CA PRO A 137 9.95 10.31 -30.18
C PRO A 137 9.04 11.53 -30.00
N SER A 138 7.87 11.54 -30.64
CA SER A 138 6.86 12.61 -30.53
C SER A 138 6.18 12.67 -29.17
N GLU A 139 6.26 11.60 -28.37
CA GLU A 139 5.66 11.50 -27.03
C GLU A 139 6.67 11.84 -25.92
N LEU A 140 7.94 12.08 -26.29
CA LEU A 140 8.98 12.35 -25.32
C LEU A 140 8.84 13.76 -24.73
N PRO A 141 9.09 13.92 -23.42
CA PRO A 141 9.10 15.22 -22.80
C PRO A 141 10.16 16.12 -23.45
N ALA A 142 9.85 17.41 -23.56
CA ALA A 142 10.83 18.40 -23.95
C ALA A 142 11.96 18.42 -22.90
N LEU A 143 13.21 18.36 -23.37
CA LEU A 143 14.38 18.43 -22.51
C LEU A 143 14.80 19.88 -22.31
N GLY A 144 15.24 20.19 -21.09
CA GLY A 144 15.80 21.47 -20.72
C GLY A 144 17.30 21.55 -20.97
N VAL A 145 18.00 22.06 -19.96
CA VAL A 145 19.43 22.39 -20.02
C VAL A 145 20.33 21.15 -20.09
N LYS A 146 21.49 21.28 -20.73
CA LYS A 146 22.53 20.23 -20.72
C LYS A 146 23.11 20.10 -19.30
N CYS A 147 23.38 18.86 -18.88
CA CYS A 147 24.01 18.55 -17.61
C CYS A 147 24.83 17.26 -17.72
N GLY A 148 26.16 17.40 -17.78
CA GLY A 148 27.08 16.29 -17.96
C GLY A 148 26.82 15.51 -19.26
N LYS A 149 26.66 14.18 -19.13
CA LYS A 149 26.36 13.26 -20.25
C LYS A 149 24.89 13.28 -20.69
N GLY A 150 24.02 14.08 -20.07
CA GLY A 150 22.59 14.13 -20.38
C GLY A 150 22.02 15.54 -20.35
N ARG A 151 20.69 15.61 -20.21
CA ARG A 151 19.95 16.87 -20.05
C ARG A 151 19.00 16.77 -18.87
N CYS A 152 18.68 17.91 -18.28
CA CYS A 152 17.65 18.04 -17.25
C CYS A 152 16.27 18.19 -17.87
N ALA A 153 15.22 17.98 -17.08
CA ALA A 153 13.86 18.28 -17.51
C ALA A 153 13.71 19.79 -17.76
N THR A 154 12.69 20.21 -18.53
CA THR A 154 12.47 21.62 -18.90
C THR A 154 12.33 22.55 -17.68
N ASN A 155 11.84 22.04 -16.56
CA ASN A 155 11.63 22.77 -15.31
C ASN A 155 12.76 22.60 -14.29
N GLN A 156 13.94 22.15 -14.71
CA GLN A 156 15.08 21.87 -13.84
C GLN A 156 16.34 22.62 -14.28
N VAL A 157 17.24 22.81 -13.32
CA VAL A 157 18.58 23.38 -13.54
C VAL A 157 19.64 22.31 -13.34
N CYS A 158 20.76 22.42 -14.05
CA CYS A 158 21.92 21.57 -13.82
C CYS A 158 22.57 21.97 -12.51
N CYS A 159 22.54 21.07 -11.53
CA CYS A 159 23.20 21.27 -10.24
C CYS A 159 24.68 20.86 -10.34
N ASN A 160 24.96 19.70 -10.93
CA ASN A 160 26.33 19.18 -10.99
C ASN A 160 26.61 18.54 -12.34
N ASP A 161 27.37 19.27 -13.17
CA ASP A 161 27.67 18.84 -14.53
C ASP A 161 28.52 17.56 -14.55
N SER A 162 29.54 17.45 -13.69
CA SER A 162 30.39 16.24 -13.62
C SER A 162 29.58 14.98 -13.33
N CYS A 163 28.52 15.09 -12.55
CA CYS A 163 27.67 13.96 -12.15
C CYS A 163 26.35 13.86 -12.95
N GLY A 164 26.04 14.81 -13.83
CA GLY A 164 24.72 14.89 -14.48
C GLY A 164 23.55 15.05 -13.51
N ILE A 165 23.75 15.72 -12.36
CA ILE A 165 22.69 15.89 -11.35
C ILE A 165 21.87 17.12 -11.66
N CYS A 166 20.56 16.91 -11.82
CA CYS A 166 19.57 17.96 -12.02
C CYS A 166 18.79 18.22 -10.72
N THR A 167 18.39 19.47 -10.49
CA THR A 167 17.59 19.86 -9.32
C THR A 167 16.54 20.90 -9.70
N ALA A 168 15.57 21.14 -8.83
CA ALA A 168 14.58 22.20 -9.05
C ALA A 168 15.23 23.59 -8.89
N PRO A 169 14.70 24.63 -9.56
CA PRO A 169 15.21 25.98 -9.38
C PRO A 169 15.11 26.43 -7.92
N GLY A 170 16.21 26.92 -7.36
CA GLY A 170 16.27 27.41 -5.97
C GLY A 170 16.59 26.35 -4.91
N ASP A 171 16.65 25.07 -5.28
CA ASP A 171 17.08 24.01 -4.36
C ASP A 171 18.58 24.04 -4.10
N SER A 172 18.98 23.55 -2.93
CA SER A 172 20.38 23.39 -2.57
C SER A 172 21.08 22.41 -3.49
N CYS A 173 22.28 22.77 -3.93
CA CYS A 173 23.08 21.94 -4.82
C CYS A 173 24.35 21.44 -4.12
N ILE A 174 24.68 20.18 -4.35
CA ILE A 174 25.95 19.59 -3.90
C ILE A 174 26.97 19.57 -5.04
N THR A 175 28.10 20.23 -4.80
CA THR A 175 29.28 20.16 -5.67
C THR A 175 30.09 18.94 -5.29
N LEU A 176 29.96 17.89 -6.08
CA LEU A 176 30.65 16.61 -5.91
C LEU A 176 31.35 16.26 -7.22
N PHE A 177 32.63 15.93 -7.19
CA PHE A 177 33.27 15.43 -8.39
C PHE A 177 32.85 13.97 -8.65
N CYS A 178 32.38 13.68 -9.85
CA CYS A 178 32.16 12.31 -10.32
C CYS A 178 33.23 12.00 -11.35
N GLU A 179 34.05 11.00 -11.06
CA GLU A 179 34.95 10.45 -12.06
C GLU A 179 34.10 9.67 -13.08
N SER A 180 34.12 10.14 -14.32
CA SER A 180 33.51 9.41 -15.42
C SER A 180 34.46 8.26 -15.79
N SER A 181 34.15 7.04 -15.34
CA SER A 181 34.77 5.84 -15.90
C SER A 181 34.41 5.78 -17.39
N GLU A 182 35.42 5.99 -18.24
CA GLU A 182 35.36 5.91 -19.71
C GLU A 182 35.03 4.50 -20.19
#